data_AF-A0A7H8XFK5-F1
#
_entry.id   AF-A0A7H8XFK5-F1
#
_cell.length_a   1.000
_cell.length_b   1.000
_cell.length_c   1.000
_cell.angle_alpha   90.00
_cell.angle_beta   90.00
_cell.angle_gamma   90.00
#
_symmetry.space_group_name_H-M   'P 1'
#
loop_
_entity.id
_entity.type
_entity.pdbx_description
1 polymer ?
#
loop_
_entity_poly.entity_id
_entity_poly.type
_entity_poly.pdbx_seq_one_letter_code
_entity_poly.pdbx_strand_id
1 'polypeptide(L)'
;MLLSAAMIEIRALASSPDRSRHPDGHLAEIRLIADVCHNLPWADQPRPVGEYDGLVCTWQTANDFQRSWLRKHFARAGIDTAFLEQAPRLPRPATAPDIRPTWKRWQLPRDPTFLAVDSRTLADLVRRARAVDHHDPTHGPVRTDFIEWFLDHLHPNGKHILRPSRHNETLFQPDGPNDLRQYRALVTMSDETLIVHHPRLRATDVAALPTNLHLLRRLQLGAVPPRRQETDAGLWARQHLATQPNCRDCTAVNTPSDVDATNQPPIDPPATS
;
A
#
# COMPACT_ATOMS: atom_id res chain seq x y z
N MET A 1 8.92 6.22 9.22
CA MET A 1 9.71 5.00 9.46
C MET A 1 9.23 4.14 10.62
N LEU A 2 9.26 4.58 11.90
CA LEU A 2 8.99 3.66 13.02
C LEU A 2 7.57 3.08 13.08
N LEU A 3 6.54 3.93 12.96
CA LEU A 3 5.14 3.47 12.94
C LEU A 3 4.85 2.61 11.71
N SER A 4 5.42 2.93 10.56
CA SER A 4 5.29 2.09 9.36
C SER A 4 5.97 0.74 9.53
N ALA A 5 7.17 0.72 10.13
CA ALA A 5 7.88 -0.52 10.43
C ALA A 5 7.10 -1.35 11.47
N ALA A 6 6.54 -0.71 12.49
CA ALA A 6 5.65 -1.34 13.45
C ALA A 6 4.40 -1.92 12.78
N MET A 7 3.74 -1.18 11.89
CA MET A 7 2.57 -1.68 11.16
C MET A 7 2.91 -2.85 10.23
N ILE A 8 4.08 -2.83 9.58
CA ILE A 8 4.58 -3.95 8.77
C ILE A 8 4.88 -5.16 9.65
N GLU A 9 5.56 -4.98 10.78
CA GLU A 9 5.91 -6.07 11.70
C GLU A 9 4.66 -6.64 12.40
N ILE A 10 3.71 -5.80 12.81
CA ILE A 10 2.42 -6.25 13.36
C ILE A 10 1.64 -7.06 12.33
N ARG A 11 1.57 -6.62 11.07
CA ARG A 11 0.91 -7.40 10.00
C ARG A 11 1.63 -8.71 9.73
N ALA A 12 2.96 -8.69 9.66
CA ALA A 12 3.74 -9.91 9.46
C ALA A 12 3.55 -10.92 10.60
N LEU A 13 3.45 -10.46 11.85
CA LEU A 13 3.17 -11.30 13.02
C LEU A 13 1.71 -11.81 13.03
N ALA A 14 0.75 -11.00 12.57
CA ALA A 14 -0.64 -11.42 12.45
C ALA A 14 -0.84 -12.48 11.35
N SER A 15 -0.16 -12.34 10.21
CA SER A 15 -0.23 -13.29 9.08
C SER A 15 0.69 -14.51 9.24
N SER A 16 1.66 -14.47 10.16
CA SER A 16 2.61 -15.57 10.41
C SER A 16 2.98 -15.66 11.88
N PRO A 17 2.10 -16.21 12.74
CA PRO A 17 2.29 -16.29 14.19
C PRO A 17 3.60 -16.95 14.63
N ASP A 18 4.08 -17.95 13.88
CA ASP A 18 5.29 -18.72 14.17
C ASP A 18 6.58 -17.88 14.07
N ARG A 19 6.50 -16.67 13.51
CA ARG A 19 7.64 -15.73 13.45
C ARG A 19 7.83 -14.92 14.73
N SER A 20 6.94 -15.08 15.71
CA SER A 20 7.05 -14.45 17.02
C SER A 20 8.36 -14.82 17.71
N ARG A 21 9.01 -13.81 18.28
CA ARG A 21 10.20 -13.95 19.11
C ARG A 21 9.88 -13.75 20.59
N HIS A 22 8.69 -13.24 20.89
CA HIS A 22 8.24 -13.09 22.27
C HIS A 22 7.83 -14.45 22.89
N PRO A 23 8.26 -14.77 24.13
CA PRO A 23 7.95 -16.05 24.78
C PRO A 23 6.45 -16.28 24.97
N ASP A 24 5.68 -15.20 25.18
CA ASP A 24 4.22 -15.25 25.33
C ASP A 24 3.46 -15.28 23.97
N GLY A 25 4.19 -15.41 22.86
CA GLY A 25 3.63 -15.53 21.51
C GLY A 25 3.30 -14.22 20.80
N HIS A 26 2.84 -14.35 19.55
CA HIS A 26 2.73 -13.26 18.59
C HIS A 26 1.78 -12.12 19.03
N LEU A 27 0.68 -12.43 19.74
CA LEU A 27 -0.24 -11.41 20.23
C LEU A 27 0.38 -10.52 21.31
N ALA A 28 1.22 -11.09 22.18
CA ALA A 28 1.97 -10.32 23.17
C ALA A 28 3.00 -9.42 22.46
N GLU A 29 3.69 -9.93 21.44
CA GLU A 29 4.62 -9.15 20.62
C GLU A 29 3.93 -7.99 19.90
N ILE A 30 2.80 -8.25 19.25
CA ILE A 30 1.96 -7.23 18.59
C ILE A 30 1.54 -6.16 19.59
N ARG A 31 1.05 -6.56 20.77
CA ARG A 31 0.65 -5.63 21.83
C ARG A 31 1.80 -4.74 22.26
N LEU A 32 2.97 -5.31 22.51
CA LEU A 32 4.14 -4.55 22.95
C LEU A 32 4.65 -3.56 21.89
N ILE A 33 4.62 -3.92 20.61
CA ILE A 33 4.96 -3.02 19.51
C ILE A 33 3.92 -1.90 19.40
N ALA A 34 2.63 -2.23 19.52
CA ALA A 34 1.53 -1.26 19.49
C ALA A 34 1.61 -0.27 20.67
N ASP A 35 1.91 -0.76 21.88
CA ASP A 35 2.05 0.05 23.09
C ASP A 35 3.17 1.10 22.95
N VAL A 36 4.33 0.71 22.40
CA VAL A 36 5.41 1.68 22.10
C VAL A 36 4.93 2.71 21.08
N CYS A 37 4.26 2.27 20.02
CA CYS A 37 3.78 3.15 18.97
C CYS A 37 2.68 4.11 19.43
N HIS A 38 1.89 3.73 20.42
CA HIS A 38 0.86 4.57 21.02
C HIS A 38 1.46 5.74 21.81
N ASN A 39 2.68 5.56 22.35
CA ASN A 39 3.37 6.59 23.14
C ASN A 39 4.25 7.52 22.27
N LEU A 40 4.58 7.13 21.04
CA LEU A 40 5.37 7.95 20.10
C LEU A 40 4.74 9.28 19.62
N PRO A 41 3.40 9.46 19.51
CA PRO A 41 2.82 10.74 19.09
C PRO A 41 3.20 11.90 20.03
N TRP A 42 3.49 11.61 21.29
CA TRP A 42 3.99 12.59 22.27
C TRP A 42 5.44 13.05 21.98
N ALA A 43 6.12 12.40 21.03
CA ALA A 43 7.45 12.75 20.55
C ALA A 43 7.45 13.62 19.28
N ASP A 44 6.28 13.95 18.71
CA ASP A 44 6.15 14.65 17.41
C ASP A 44 6.46 16.15 17.50
N GLN A 45 6.50 16.73 18.71
CA GLN A 45 6.80 18.15 18.90
C GLN A 45 7.96 18.34 19.86
N PRO A 46 8.99 19.12 19.48
CA PRO A 46 10.03 19.52 20.42
C PRO A 46 9.36 20.31 21.55
N ARG A 47 9.48 19.79 22.77
CA ARG A 47 9.00 20.44 23.97
C ARG A 47 10.07 21.42 24.47
N PRO A 48 9.68 22.58 25.00
CA PRO A 48 10.59 23.50 25.67
C PRO A 48 11.49 22.79 26.68
N VAL A 49 12.70 23.31 26.85
CA VAL A 49 13.65 22.81 27.84
C VAL A 49 12.98 22.84 29.23
N GLY A 50 13.05 21.73 29.96
CA GLY A 50 12.38 21.57 31.26
C GLY A 50 10.99 20.90 31.19
N GLU A 51 10.36 20.83 30.02
CA GLU A 51 9.09 20.13 29.85
C GLU A 51 9.25 18.63 29.63
N TYR A 52 8.17 17.90 29.91
CA TYR A 52 8.04 16.46 29.70
C TYR A 52 8.29 16.10 28.22
N ASP A 53 9.27 15.23 27.99
CA ASP A 53 9.60 14.73 26.65
C ASP A 53 8.99 13.33 26.48
N GLY A 54 8.02 13.23 25.56
CA GLY A 54 7.30 11.99 25.30
C GLY A 54 8.21 10.87 24.78
N LEU A 55 9.29 11.18 24.06
CA LEU A 55 10.24 10.18 23.57
C LEU A 55 11.11 9.63 24.70
N VAL A 56 11.59 10.51 25.59
CA VAL A 56 12.33 10.11 26.79
C VAL A 56 11.44 9.29 27.73
N CYS A 57 10.19 9.71 27.94
CA CYS A 57 9.27 8.93 28.74
C CYS A 57 9.00 7.56 28.13
N THR A 58 8.69 7.50 26.82
CA THR A 58 8.47 6.24 26.10
C THR A 58 9.66 5.30 26.26
N TRP A 59 10.88 5.82 26.14
CA TRP A 59 12.11 5.04 26.32
C TRP A 59 12.29 4.54 27.76
N GLN A 60 12.08 5.39 28.75
CA GLN A 60 12.25 5.04 30.16
C GLN A 60 11.19 4.05 30.65
N THR A 61 9.95 4.12 30.15
CA THR A 61 8.85 3.21 30.50
C THR A 61 8.82 1.94 29.64
N ALA A 62 9.54 1.90 28.52
CA ALA A 62 9.67 0.71 27.69
C ALA A 62 10.39 -0.41 28.45
N ASN A 63 9.88 -1.64 28.34
CA ASN A 63 10.56 -2.84 28.81
C ASN A 63 11.73 -3.24 27.88
N ASP A 64 12.50 -4.26 28.24
CA ASP A 64 13.70 -4.65 27.49
C ASP A 64 13.40 -5.08 26.05
N PHE A 65 12.28 -5.76 25.83
CA PHE A 65 11.83 -6.13 24.49
C PHE A 65 11.55 -4.88 23.64
N GLN A 66 10.78 -3.95 24.18
CA GLN A 66 10.43 -2.69 23.55
C GLN A 66 11.66 -1.81 23.28
N ARG A 67 12.62 -1.75 24.20
CA ARG A 67 13.89 -1.04 24.01
C ARG A 67 14.76 -1.69 22.93
N SER A 68 14.84 -3.01 22.91
CA SER A 68 15.56 -3.76 21.86
C SER A 68 14.95 -3.48 20.47
N TRP A 69 13.62 -3.51 20.39
CA TRP A 69 12.88 -3.14 19.19
C TRP A 69 13.17 -1.69 18.78
N LEU A 70 13.05 -0.73 19.70
CA LEU A 70 13.36 0.68 19.45
C LEU A 70 14.79 0.89 18.93
N ARG A 71 15.80 0.26 19.57
CA ARG A 71 17.21 0.34 19.13
C ARG A 71 17.38 -0.16 17.70
N LYS A 72 16.84 -1.34 17.38
CA LYS A 72 16.91 -1.92 16.03
C LYS A 72 16.34 -0.96 14.99
N HIS A 73 15.19 -0.32 15.27
CA HIS A 73 14.54 0.57 14.32
C HIS A 73 15.15 1.97 14.25
N PHE A 74 15.68 2.49 15.36
CA PHE A 74 16.43 3.75 15.38
C PHE A 74 17.79 3.62 14.69
N ALA A 75 18.52 2.53 14.90
CA ALA A 75 19.77 2.25 14.20
C ALA A 75 19.57 2.19 12.68
N ARG A 76 18.51 1.51 12.21
CA ARG A 76 18.13 1.46 10.78
C ARG A 76 17.80 2.83 10.18
N ALA A 77 17.43 3.80 11.02
CA ALA A 77 17.10 5.16 10.60
C ALA A 77 18.30 6.11 10.68
N GLY A 78 19.47 5.64 11.13
CA GLY A 78 20.62 6.50 11.43
C GLY A 78 20.41 7.41 12.65
N ILE A 79 19.53 7.03 13.58
CA ILE A 79 19.30 7.78 14.82
C ILE A 79 20.19 7.19 15.91
N ASP A 80 21.08 8.02 16.43
CA ASP A 80 21.84 7.68 17.62
C ASP A 80 20.92 7.65 18.84
N THR A 81 20.89 6.52 19.55
CA THR A 81 20.11 6.34 20.78
C THR A 81 20.86 6.77 22.03
N ALA A 82 22.14 7.16 21.93
CA ALA A 82 22.95 7.58 23.06
C ALA A 82 22.28 8.71 23.88
N PHE A 83 21.57 9.64 23.22
CA PHE A 83 20.86 10.69 23.94
C PHE A 83 19.70 10.17 24.82
N LEU A 84 19.08 9.04 24.47
CA LEU A 84 18.02 8.41 25.26
C LEU A 84 18.60 7.63 26.44
N GLU A 85 19.79 7.06 26.26
CA GLU A 85 20.53 6.36 27.32
C GLU A 85 21.14 7.34 28.33
N GLN A 86 21.52 8.53 27.87
CA GLN A 86 22.03 9.63 28.69
C GLN A 86 20.92 10.53 29.25
N ALA A 87 19.66 10.31 28.87
CA ALA A 87 18.56 11.17 29.30
C ALA A 87 18.37 11.06 30.83
N PRO A 88 18.26 12.18 31.55
CA PRO A 88 18.03 12.17 32.99
C PRO A 88 16.73 11.44 33.31
N ARG A 89 16.76 10.60 34.36
CA ARG A 89 15.57 9.89 34.84
C ARG A 89 14.49 10.90 35.23
N LEU A 90 13.27 10.68 34.77
CA LEU A 90 12.13 11.49 35.17
C LEU A 90 11.78 11.23 36.65
N PRO A 91 11.40 12.26 37.43
CA PRO A 91 11.27 13.68 37.07
C PRO A 91 12.63 14.45 37.16
N ARG A 92 12.89 15.36 36.21
CA ARG A 92 14.20 16.03 35.97
C ARG A 92 14.65 16.98 37.11
N PRO A 93 15.98 17.23 37.20
CA PRO A 93 16.51 18.57 36.91
C PRO A 93 17.50 18.46 35.74
N ALA A 94 17.25 19.07 34.58
CA ALA A 94 18.19 18.91 33.45
C ALA A 94 18.07 19.91 32.30
N THR A 95 19.22 20.51 32.00
CA THR A 95 19.61 21.13 30.73
C THR A 95 19.87 20.04 29.69
N ALA A 96 19.40 20.24 28.45
CA ALA A 96 19.62 19.32 27.33
C ALA A 96 20.89 19.72 26.53
N PRO A 97 21.61 18.77 25.90
CA PRO A 97 22.79 19.08 25.08
C PRO A 97 22.44 19.74 23.73
N ASP A 98 23.40 20.55 23.24
CA ASP A 98 23.22 21.61 22.22
C ASP A 98 23.00 21.16 20.77
N ILE A 99 23.22 19.88 20.42
CA ILE A 99 23.15 19.43 19.01
C ILE A 99 22.28 18.19 18.89
N ARG A 100 21.18 18.29 18.12
CA ARG A 100 20.26 17.17 17.83
C ARG A 100 19.80 17.14 16.35
N PRO A 101 19.58 15.96 15.76
CA PRO A 101 19.12 15.81 14.37
C PRO A 101 17.66 16.24 14.18
N THR A 102 17.37 16.92 13.07
CA THR A 102 16.03 17.44 12.72
C THR A 102 15.22 16.47 11.85
N TRP A 103 13.96 16.22 12.24
CA TRP A 103 13.06 15.23 11.63
C TRP A 103 12.01 15.83 10.66
N LYS A 104 12.39 16.80 9.83
CA LYS A 104 11.47 17.60 8.99
C LYS A 104 10.71 16.88 7.85
N ARG A 105 10.53 15.55 7.86
CA ARG A 105 9.90 14.80 6.72
C ARG A 105 8.62 14.04 7.03
N TRP A 106 8.03 14.19 8.20
CA TRP A 106 6.73 13.57 8.53
C TRP A 106 5.57 14.51 8.20
N GLN A 107 5.24 14.63 6.92
CA GLN A 107 3.91 15.12 6.55
C GLN A 107 3.04 13.90 6.26
N LEU A 108 2.19 13.53 7.21
CA LEU A 108 1.03 12.68 6.91
C LEU A 108 0.31 13.32 5.72
N PRO A 109 -0.03 12.59 4.64
CA PRO A 109 -0.73 13.18 3.51
C PRO A 109 -2.06 13.74 4.01
N ARG A 110 -2.12 15.07 4.19
CA ARG A 110 -3.33 15.85 4.46
C ARG A 110 -3.94 16.38 3.15
N ASP A 111 -3.42 15.92 2.02
CA ASP A 111 -3.78 16.40 0.70
C ASP A 111 -5.26 16.02 0.44
N PRO A 112 -6.15 17.01 0.24
CA PRO A 112 -7.59 16.76 0.03
C PRO A 112 -7.88 16.06 -1.31
N THR A 113 -6.87 15.86 -2.17
CA THR A 113 -7.01 15.16 -3.45
C THR A 113 -7.20 13.64 -3.33
N PHE A 114 -7.07 13.08 -2.12
CA PHE A 114 -7.27 11.65 -1.89
C PHE A 114 -8.70 11.35 -1.41
N LEU A 115 -9.33 10.35 -2.03
CA LEU A 115 -10.68 9.87 -1.74
C LEU A 115 -10.65 8.38 -1.41
N ALA A 116 -11.55 7.92 -0.53
CA ALA A 116 -11.70 6.50 -0.23
C ALA A 116 -13.02 5.97 -0.81
N VAL A 117 -12.95 4.85 -1.54
CA VAL A 117 -14.11 4.18 -2.12
C VAL A 117 -14.13 2.71 -1.71
N ASP A 118 -15.31 2.09 -1.64
CA ASP A 118 -15.38 0.63 -1.57
C ASP A 118 -15.25 -0.03 -2.94
N SER A 119 -15.11 -1.35 -2.91
CA SER A 119 -14.90 -2.21 -4.09
C SER A 119 -16.02 -2.08 -5.11
N ARG A 120 -17.27 -2.03 -4.63
CA ARG A 120 -18.44 -1.84 -5.50
C ARG A 120 -18.38 -0.50 -6.22
N THR A 121 -18.15 0.58 -5.47
CA THR A 121 -18.02 1.92 -6.02
C THR A 121 -16.86 2.00 -7.01
N LEU A 122 -15.70 1.41 -6.69
CA LEU A 122 -14.55 1.38 -7.60
C LEU A 122 -14.88 0.62 -8.90
N ALA A 123 -15.48 -0.56 -8.80
CA ALA A 123 -15.86 -1.35 -9.96
C ALA A 123 -16.87 -0.62 -10.85
N ASP A 124 -17.89 0.01 -10.25
CA ASP A 124 -18.89 0.78 -10.97
C ASP A 124 -18.28 1.98 -11.70
N LEU A 125 -17.34 2.69 -11.07
CA LEU A 125 -16.61 3.80 -11.70
C LEU A 125 -15.78 3.34 -12.90
N VAL A 126 -15.06 2.22 -12.76
CA VAL A 126 -14.25 1.65 -13.85
C VAL A 126 -15.15 1.23 -15.01
N ARG A 127 -16.23 0.50 -14.75
CA ARG A 127 -17.18 0.05 -15.78
C ARG A 127 -17.84 1.22 -16.51
N ARG A 128 -18.30 2.25 -15.79
CA ARG A 128 -18.87 3.46 -16.41
C ARG A 128 -17.85 4.22 -17.27
N ALA A 129 -16.62 4.36 -16.80
CA ALA A 129 -15.57 5.02 -17.57
C ALA A 129 -15.26 4.26 -18.86
N ARG A 130 -15.19 2.92 -18.80
CA ARG A 130 -14.97 2.06 -19.97
C ARG A 130 -16.07 2.13 -21.02
N ALA A 131 -17.33 2.28 -20.61
CA ALA A 131 -18.43 2.42 -21.57
C ALA A 131 -18.31 3.69 -22.43
N VAL A 132 -17.59 4.69 -21.94
CA VAL A 132 -17.39 6.00 -22.59
C VAL A 132 -16.04 6.09 -23.29
N ASP A 133 -15.04 5.35 -22.81
CA ASP A 133 -13.75 5.15 -23.46
C ASP A 133 -13.98 4.23 -24.67
N HIS A 134 -14.49 4.82 -25.78
CA HIS A 134 -14.65 4.14 -27.06
C HIS A 134 -13.38 3.35 -27.33
N HIS A 135 -13.49 2.02 -27.38
CA HIS A 135 -12.36 1.11 -27.45
C HIS A 135 -11.30 1.66 -28.38
N ASP A 136 -10.15 1.99 -27.83
CA ASP A 136 -8.94 2.11 -28.64
C ASP A 136 -8.76 0.73 -29.31
N PRO A 137 -8.89 0.62 -30.64
CA PRO A 137 -8.86 -0.65 -31.34
C PRO A 137 -7.51 -1.38 -31.18
N THR A 138 -6.48 -0.71 -30.64
CA THR A 138 -5.21 -1.36 -30.27
C THR A 138 -5.27 -2.14 -28.95
N HIS A 139 -6.30 -1.95 -28.13
CA HIS A 139 -6.48 -2.62 -26.85
C HIS A 139 -7.60 -3.66 -26.96
N GLY A 140 -7.26 -4.81 -27.54
CA GLY A 140 -8.18 -5.91 -27.86
C GLY A 140 -8.87 -6.62 -26.66
N PRO A 141 -9.68 -7.66 -26.93
CA PRO A 141 -10.56 -8.33 -25.96
C PRO A 141 -9.85 -8.84 -24.70
N VAL A 142 -8.58 -9.26 -24.83
CA VAL A 142 -7.74 -9.72 -23.72
C VAL A 142 -7.63 -8.69 -22.59
N ARG A 143 -7.60 -7.39 -22.91
CA ARG A 143 -7.55 -6.34 -21.88
C ARG A 143 -8.91 -6.14 -21.18
N THR A 144 -10.00 -6.38 -21.90
CA THR A 144 -11.36 -6.32 -21.34
C THR A 144 -11.57 -7.40 -20.30
N ASP A 145 -11.19 -8.63 -20.64
CA ASP A 145 -11.34 -9.78 -19.74
C ASP A 145 -10.44 -9.64 -18.51
N PHE A 146 -9.21 -9.15 -18.70
CA PHE A 146 -8.31 -8.85 -17.59
C PHE A 146 -8.89 -7.81 -16.63
N ILE A 147 -9.56 -6.76 -17.13
CA ILE A 147 -10.15 -5.74 -16.27
C ILE A 147 -11.32 -6.30 -15.47
N GLU A 148 -12.25 -7.03 -16.09
CA GLU A 148 -13.37 -7.61 -15.34
C GLU A 148 -12.86 -8.63 -14.32
N TRP A 149 -11.92 -9.50 -14.71
CA TRP A 149 -11.23 -10.40 -13.80
C TRP A 149 -10.62 -9.66 -12.61
N PHE A 150 -9.91 -8.55 -12.86
CA PHE A 150 -9.34 -7.72 -11.81
C PHE A 150 -10.40 -7.15 -10.87
N LEU A 151 -11.53 -6.68 -11.41
CA LEU A 151 -12.63 -6.12 -10.62
C LEU A 151 -13.30 -7.19 -9.74
N ASP A 152 -13.40 -8.42 -10.23
CA ASP A 152 -13.98 -9.54 -9.49
C ASP A 152 -13.07 -10.01 -8.33
N HIS A 153 -11.76 -9.71 -8.40
CA HIS A 153 -10.80 -9.99 -7.34
C HIS A 153 -10.56 -8.83 -6.38
N LEU A 154 -11.38 -7.77 -6.42
CA LEU A 154 -11.33 -6.77 -5.36
C LEU A 154 -11.76 -7.40 -4.03
N HIS A 155 -11.11 -7.01 -2.93
CA HIS A 155 -11.52 -7.45 -1.61
C HIS A 155 -12.99 -7.09 -1.38
N PRO A 156 -13.89 -7.99 -0.93
CA PRO A 156 -15.34 -7.69 -0.86
C PRO A 156 -15.67 -6.50 0.06
N ASN A 157 -14.91 -6.34 1.15
CA ASN A 157 -15.00 -5.21 2.06
C ASN A 157 -13.83 -4.22 1.90
N GLY A 158 -13.21 -4.23 0.73
CA GLY A 158 -12.06 -3.41 0.38
C GLY A 158 -12.36 -1.93 0.50
N LYS A 159 -11.34 -1.16 0.90
CA LYS A 159 -11.39 0.31 0.89
C LYS A 159 -10.18 0.81 0.13
N HIS A 160 -10.45 1.30 -1.06
CA HIS A 160 -9.47 1.70 -2.05
C HIS A 160 -9.29 3.20 -2.00
N ILE A 161 -8.06 3.68 -2.23
CA ILE A 161 -7.75 5.10 -2.15
C ILE A 161 -7.43 5.61 -3.55
N LEU A 162 -8.19 6.61 -3.99
CA LEU A 162 -8.04 7.25 -5.29
C LEU A 162 -7.42 8.63 -5.13
N ARG A 163 -6.60 9.02 -6.11
CA ARG A 163 -6.28 10.42 -6.37
C ARG A 163 -5.98 10.63 -7.85
N PRO A 164 -6.07 11.87 -8.36
CA PRO A 164 -5.56 12.17 -9.70
C PRO A 164 -4.09 11.74 -9.84
N SER A 165 -3.76 11.16 -10.99
CA SER A 165 -2.37 10.85 -11.34
C SER A 165 -1.59 12.14 -11.58
N ARG A 166 -0.28 12.10 -11.36
CA ARG A 166 0.61 13.24 -11.57
C ARG A 166 1.44 13.02 -12.83
N HIS A 167 1.77 14.10 -13.54
CA HIS A 167 2.57 14.09 -14.76
C HIS A 167 3.93 13.37 -14.64
N ASN A 168 4.47 13.24 -13.42
CA ASN A 168 5.75 12.58 -13.16
C ASN A 168 5.62 11.09 -12.77
N GLU A 169 4.51 10.44 -13.10
CA GLU A 169 4.24 9.03 -12.77
C GLU A 169 4.53 8.11 -13.95
N THR A 170 5.05 6.92 -13.67
CA THR A 170 5.62 5.96 -14.64
C THR A 170 4.63 5.47 -15.70
N LEU A 171 3.34 5.73 -15.54
CA LEU A 171 2.28 5.35 -16.47
C LEU A 171 1.31 6.51 -16.75
N PHE A 172 1.75 7.76 -16.51
CA PHE A 172 0.90 8.93 -16.69
C PHE A 172 0.36 8.99 -18.11
N GLN A 173 -0.97 9.03 -18.24
CA GLN A 173 -1.63 9.31 -19.51
C GLN A 173 -2.31 10.69 -19.44
N PRO A 174 -2.25 11.49 -20.52
CA PRO A 174 -2.94 12.77 -20.57
C PRO A 174 -4.47 12.58 -20.50
N ASP A 175 -5.15 13.66 -20.13
CA ASP A 175 -6.61 13.75 -20.15
C ASP A 175 -7.16 13.28 -21.51
N GLY A 176 -8.20 12.46 -21.45
CA GLY A 176 -8.81 11.82 -22.60
C GLY A 176 -10.16 12.45 -22.95
N PRO A 177 -10.88 11.88 -23.93
CA PRO A 177 -12.20 12.37 -24.29
C PRO A 177 -13.17 12.24 -23.10
N ASN A 178 -14.27 13.00 -23.15
CA ASN A 178 -15.40 12.85 -22.23
C ASN A 178 -15.03 12.91 -20.74
N ASP A 179 -14.12 13.82 -20.36
CA ASP A 179 -13.65 14.03 -18.98
C ASP A 179 -12.81 12.90 -18.36
N LEU A 180 -12.39 11.90 -19.16
CA LEU A 180 -11.60 10.76 -18.68
C LEU A 180 -10.19 11.20 -18.27
N ARG A 181 -9.89 11.06 -16.98
CA ARG A 181 -8.56 11.32 -16.41
C ARG A 181 -7.97 10.06 -15.82
N GLN A 182 -6.65 9.97 -15.81
CA GLN A 182 -6.00 8.86 -15.13
C GLN A 182 -5.91 9.13 -13.62
N TYR A 183 -6.34 8.15 -12.84
CA TYR A 183 -6.22 8.16 -11.39
C TYR A 183 -5.17 7.17 -10.95
N ARG A 184 -4.51 7.45 -9.83
CA ARG A 184 -3.71 6.46 -9.11
C ARG A 184 -4.57 5.90 -8.00
N ALA A 185 -4.78 4.59 -8.04
CA ALA A 185 -5.58 3.84 -7.08
C ALA A 185 -4.67 2.95 -6.23
N LEU A 186 -4.75 3.07 -4.91
CA LEU A 186 -4.27 2.04 -3.99
C LEU A 186 -5.43 1.07 -3.75
N VAL A 187 -5.24 -0.19 -4.13
CA VAL A 187 -6.32 -1.18 -4.18
C VAL A 187 -6.01 -2.33 -3.25
N THR A 188 -6.99 -2.76 -2.44
CA THR A 188 -6.90 -4.00 -1.65
C THR A 188 -7.54 -5.15 -2.43
N MET A 189 -6.76 -6.18 -2.71
CA MET A 189 -7.20 -7.37 -3.45
C MET A 189 -7.82 -8.42 -2.51
N SER A 190 -8.47 -9.43 -3.08
CA SER A 190 -9.17 -10.50 -2.36
C SER A 190 -8.31 -11.26 -1.36
N ASP A 191 -7.00 -11.34 -1.60
CA ASP A 191 -5.98 -11.91 -0.71
C ASP A 191 -5.39 -10.89 0.29
N GLU A 192 -6.07 -9.75 0.48
CA GLU A 192 -5.67 -8.59 1.29
C GLU A 192 -4.41 -7.85 0.80
N THR A 193 -3.83 -8.25 -0.34
CA THR A 193 -2.65 -7.58 -0.91
C THR A 193 -3.00 -6.14 -1.31
N LEU A 194 -2.11 -5.20 -0.99
CA LEU A 194 -2.19 -3.83 -1.47
C LEU A 194 -1.40 -3.68 -2.76
N ILE A 195 -2.08 -3.22 -3.82
CA ILE A 195 -1.47 -2.95 -5.12
C ILE A 195 -1.71 -1.51 -5.55
N VAL A 196 -0.98 -1.08 -6.56
CA VAL A 196 -1.19 0.19 -7.25
C VAL A 196 -1.77 -0.07 -8.62
N HIS A 197 -2.93 0.52 -8.88
CA HIS A 197 -3.60 0.47 -10.17
C HIS A 197 -3.74 1.89 -10.73
N HIS A 198 -3.85 2.02 -12.05
CA HIS A 198 -3.93 3.31 -12.74
C HIS A 198 -5.19 3.41 -13.61
N PRO A 199 -6.40 3.37 -13.04
CA PRO A 199 -7.61 3.38 -13.84
C PRO A 199 -7.82 4.74 -14.52
N ARG A 200 -8.38 4.73 -15.74
CA ARG A 200 -8.98 5.92 -16.33
C ARG A 200 -10.41 6.03 -15.83
N LEU A 201 -10.73 7.13 -15.15
CA LEU A 201 -12.04 7.37 -14.58
C LEU A 201 -12.57 8.72 -15.06
N ARG A 202 -13.89 8.85 -15.09
CA ARG A 202 -14.54 10.13 -15.36
C ARG A 202 -14.30 11.09 -14.21
N ALA A 203 -13.74 12.27 -14.51
CA ALA A 203 -13.43 13.26 -13.48
C ALA A 203 -14.70 13.72 -12.74
N THR A 204 -15.82 13.83 -13.46
CA THR A 204 -17.13 14.24 -12.94
C THR A 204 -17.66 13.23 -11.91
N ASP A 205 -17.59 11.93 -12.22
CA ASP A 205 -18.03 10.87 -11.32
C ASP A 205 -17.22 10.83 -10.02
N VAL A 206 -15.90 11.06 -10.12
CA VAL A 206 -15.02 11.10 -8.94
C VAL A 206 -15.27 12.35 -8.09
N ALA A 207 -15.50 13.51 -8.73
CA ALA A 207 -15.79 14.76 -8.04
C ALA A 207 -17.12 14.73 -7.26
N ALA A 208 -18.08 13.90 -7.69
CA ALA A 208 -19.36 13.72 -7.00
C ALA A 208 -19.26 12.87 -5.71
N LEU A 209 -18.11 12.22 -5.46
CA LEU A 209 -17.93 11.39 -4.28
C LEU A 209 -17.67 12.22 -3.02
N PRO A 210 -18.13 11.76 -1.84
CA PRO A 210 -17.85 12.45 -0.59
C PRO A 210 -16.36 12.39 -0.25
N THR A 211 -15.80 13.52 0.19
CA THR A 211 -14.43 13.56 0.71
C THR A 211 -14.37 12.86 2.08
N ASN A 212 -13.77 11.66 2.14
CA ASN A 212 -13.92 10.75 3.28
C ASN A 212 -12.60 10.09 3.74
N LEU A 213 -11.48 10.82 3.70
CA LEU A 213 -10.16 10.29 4.06
C LEU A 213 -9.88 10.35 5.58
N HIS A 214 -10.46 9.41 6.32
CA HIS A 214 -10.20 9.23 7.76
C HIS A 214 -8.77 8.76 8.07
N LEU A 215 -8.36 8.88 9.34
CA LEU A 215 -6.99 8.62 9.82
C LEU A 215 -6.42 7.26 9.36
N LEU A 216 -7.20 6.18 9.43
CA LEU A 216 -6.77 4.84 9.00
C LEU A 216 -6.36 4.80 7.52
N ARG A 217 -7.01 5.58 6.65
CA ARG A 217 -6.69 5.67 5.22
C ARG A 217 -5.43 6.49 4.98
N ARG A 218 -5.19 7.53 5.78
CA ARG A 218 -3.92 8.27 5.77
C ARG A 218 -2.74 7.38 6.19
N LEU A 219 -2.95 6.48 7.15
CA LEU A 219 -1.96 5.49 7.54
C LEU A 219 -1.69 4.47 6.44
N GLN A 220 -2.73 4.00 5.73
CA GLN A 220 -2.55 3.14 4.56
C GLN A 220 -1.71 3.83 3.48
N LEU A 221 -1.95 5.12 3.19
CA LEU A 221 -1.12 5.91 2.27
C LEU A 221 0.35 5.99 2.73
N GLY A 222 0.58 6.20 4.02
CA GLY A 222 1.93 6.26 4.59
C GLY A 222 2.67 4.91 4.60
N ALA A 223 1.95 3.80 4.47
CA ALA A 223 2.50 2.45 4.42
C ALA A 223 2.79 1.95 2.99
N VAL A 224 2.41 2.72 1.95
CA VAL A 224 2.70 2.35 0.56
C VAL A 224 4.21 2.46 0.31
N PRO A 225 4.86 1.39 -0.21
CA PRO A 225 6.27 1.45 -0.58
C PRO A 225 6.56 2.57 -1.58
N PRO A 226 7.79 3.12 -1.62
CA PRO A 226 8.17 4.10 -2.63
C PRO A 226 7.92 3.54 -4.05
N ARG A 227 7.62 4.43 -5.02
CA ARG A 227 7.21 4.12 -6.42
C ARG A 227 7.94 2.97 -7.14
N ARG A 228 9.19 2.65 -6.77
CA ARG A 228 9.99 1.58 -7.39
C ARG A 228 9.73 0.18 -6.81
N GLN A 229 8.94 0.08 -5.75
CA GLN A 229 8.61 -1.16 -5.04
C GLN A 229 7.10 -1.39 -4.96
N GLU A 230 6.33 -0.66 -5.78
CA GLU A 230 4.88 -0.82 -5.85
C GLU A 230 4.55 -2.08 -6.66
N THR A 231 3.68 -2.92 -6.11
CA THR A 231 3.11 -4.05 -6.86
C THR A 231 1.98 -3.52 -7.74
N ASP A 232 2.08 -3.68 -9.06
CA ASP A 232 0.99 -3.36 -9.98
C ASP A 232 0.02 -4.54 -10.19
N ALA A 233 -1.11 -4.28 -10.86
CA ALA A 233 -2.13 -5.30 -11.10
C ALA A 233 -1.63 -6.50 -11.93
N GLY A 234 -0.73 -6.29 -12.89
CA GLY A 234 -0.18 -7.37 -13.71
C GLY A 234 0.84 -8.24 -12.95
N LEU A 235 1.64 -7.63 -12.09
CA LEU A 235 2.54 -8.35 -11.19
C LEU A 235 1.76 -9.16 -10.16
N TRP A 236 0.74 -8.54 -9.53
CA TRP A 236 -0.14 -9.24 -8.60
C TRP A 236 -0.88 -10.39 -9.29
N ALA A 237 -1.45 -10.20 -10.48
CA ALA A 237 -2.16 -11.25 -11.20
C ALA A 237 -1.28 -12.49 -11.44
N ARG A 238 -0.04 -12.28 -11.88
CA ARG A 238 0.93 -13.38 -12.05
C ARG A 238 1.22 -14.12 -10.75
N GLN A 239 1.39 -13.40 -9.63
CA GLN A 239 1.65 -14.00 -8.32
C GLN A 239 0.43 -14.72 -7.74
N HIS A 240 -0.76 -14.15 -7.94
CA HIS A 240 -2.02 -14.73 -7.52
C HIS A 240 -2.30 -16.04 -8.26
N LEU A 241 -2.12 -16.07 -9.58
CA LEU A 241 -2.23 -17.29 -10.39
C LEU A 241 -1.26 -18.39 -9.94
N ALA A 242 -0.02 -18.03 -9.59
CA ALA A 242 0.97 -18.98 -9.13
C ALA A 242 0.65 -19.58 -7.74
N THR A 243 0.01 -18.80 -6.86
CA THR A 243 -0.27 -19.22 -5.48
C THR A 243 -1.69 -19.78 -5.30
N GLN A 244 -2.63 -19.43 -6.18
CA GLN A 244 -4.02 -19.88 -6.17
C GLN A 244 -4.44 -20.44 -7.55
N PRO A 245 -3.83 -21.54 -8.01
CA PRO A 245 -4.10 -22.10 -9.34
C PRO A 245 -5.55 -22.58 -9.52
N ASN A 246 -6.27 -22.84 -8.42
CA ASN A 246 -7.66 -23.29 -8.41
C ASN A 246 -8.67 -22.15 -8.21
N CYS A 247 -8.24 -20.88 -8.29
CA CYS A 247 -9.17 -19.77 -8.25
C CYS A 247 -10.14 -19.89 -9.43
N ARG A 248 -11.44 -20.00 -9.14
CA ARG A 248 -12.50 -20.29 -10.12
C ARG A 248 -12.54 -19.27 -11.27
N ASP A 249 -12.22 -18.03 -10.97
CA ASP A 249 -12.23 -16.90 -11.90
C ASP A 249 -10.92 -16.83 -12.71
N CYS A 250 -9.83 -17.44 -12.23
CA CYS A 250 -8.54 -17.50 -12.92
C CYS A 250 -8.51 -18.49 -14.10
N THR A 251 -9.38 -19.51 -14.08
CA THR A 251 -9.52 -20.47 -15.18
C THR A 251 -10.03 -19.83 -16.48
N ALA A 252 -10.79 -18.73 -16.39
CA ALA A 252 -11.37 -18.04 -17.55
C ALA A 252 -10.32 -17.26 -18.37
N VAL A 253 -9.33 -16.65 -17.70
CA VAL A 253 -8.29 -15.82 -18.33
C VAL A 253 -7.26 -16.64 -19.12
N ASN A 254 -7.13 -17.94 -18.83
CA ASN A 254 -6.17 -18.85 -19.48
C ASN A 254 -6.79 -19.75 -20.55
N THR A 255 -8.07 -19.58 -20.91
CA THR A 255 -8.64 -20.34 -22.03
C THR A 255 -8.00 -19.79 -23.31
N PRO A 256 -7.21 -20.58 -24.06
CA PRO A 256 -6.75 -20.16 -25.38
C PRO A 256 -8.02 -19.97 -26.22
N SER A 257 -8.35 -18.73 -26.55
CA SER A 257 -9.31 -18.47 -27.61
C SER A 257 -8.68 -18.98 -28.90
N ASP A 258 -9.33 -19.96 -29.52
CA ASP A 258 -8.96 -20.58 -30.80
C ASP A 258 -8.45 -19.56 -31.83
N VAL A 259 -7.13 -19.53 -32.02
CA VAL A 259 -6.42 -19.08 -33.24
C VAL A 259 -5.09 -19.87 -33.23
N ASP A 260 -4.99 -21.00 -33.91
CA ASP A 260 -4.61 -21.04 -35.32
C ASP A 260 -5.07 -22.35 -35.97
N ALA A 261 -6.21 -22.32 -36.68
CA ALA A 261 -6.57 -23.33 -37.68
C ALA A 261 -6.24 -22.86 -39.11
N THR A 262 -5.41 -21.82 -39.28
CA THR A 262 -5.01 -21.31 -40.61
C THR A 262 -3.53 -20.94 -40.66
N ASN A 263 -2.66 -21.91 -40.38
CA ASN A 263 -1.28 -21.92 -40.88
C ASN A 263 -0.74 -23.37 -40.89
N GLN A 264 -1.40 -24.26 -41.64
CA GLN A 264 -0.72 -25.44 -42.16
C GLN A 264 0.01 -25.03 -43.46
N PRO A 265 1.33 -25.19 -43.56
CA PRO A 265 2.00 -25.09 -44.84
C PRO A 265 1.47 -26.22 -45.76
N PRO A 266 1.36 -25.98 -47.08
CA PRO A 266 0.86 -26.99 -48.00
C PRO A 266 1.75 -28.24 -47.93
N ILE A 267 1.12 -29.39 -47.73
CA ILE A 267 1.75 -30.70 -47.86
C ILE A 267 1.97 -30.92 -49.36
N ASP A 268 3.22 -30.98 -49.79
CA ASP A 268 3.56 -31.39 -51.15
C ASP A 268 3.06 -32.83 -51.40
N PRO A 269 2.42 -33.10 -52.54
CA PRO A 269 1.99 -34.46 -52.87
C PRO A 269 3.22 -35.37 -53.09
N PRO A 270 3.11 -36.66 -52.76
CA PRO A 270 4.21 -37.60 -52.93
C PRO A 270 4.56 -37.74 -54.42
N ALA A 271 5.85 -37.56 -54.72
CA ALA A 271 6.41 -37.88 -56.03
C ALA A 271 6.24 -39.38 -56.29
N THR A 272 5.42 -39.72 -57.28
CA THR A 272 5.38 -41.05 -57.87
C THR A 272 6.68 -41.30 -58.63
N SER A 273 7.40 -42.35 -58.25
CA SER A 273 8.32 -43.11 -59.09
C SER A 273 8.28 -44.56 -58.65
#